data_AF-A0A402DW36-F1
#
_entry.id   AF-A0A402DW36-F1
#
_cell.length_a   1.000
_cell.length_b   1.000
_cell.length_c   1.000
_cell.angle_alpha   90.00
_cell.angle_beta   90.00
_cell.angle_gamma   90.00
#
_symmetry.space_group_name_H-M   'P 1'
#
loop_
_entity.id
_entity.type
_entity.pdbx_description
1 polymer ?
#
loop_
_entity_poly.entity_id
_entity_poly.type
_entity_poly.pdbx_seq_one_letter_code
_entity_poly.pdbx_strand_id
1 'polypeptide(L)'
;MSYDHPPAPRPAGTDQDRTWATLAHLGGILAYAFIGWVPALVIWLVHRERGGQAAEQARVALNFQLTLLVGLVAARIVDALPYIGFVGWIAGIALGIISLVLSILAAVAVNKGGTYRYPFALELVR
;
A
#
# COMPACT_ATOMS: atom_id res chain seq x y z
N MET A 1 -43.69 -14.64 -1.03
CA MET A 1 -42.92 -13.67 -1.84
C MET A 1 -42.11 -12.83 -0.86
N SER A 2 -40.84 -13.18 -0.62
CA SER A 2 -39.93 -12.28 0.10
C SER A 2 -39.58 -11.15 -0.84
N TYR A 3 -39.91 -9.92 -0.45
CA TYR A 3 -39.41 -8.74 -1.15
C TYR A 3 -37.91 -8.63 -0.83
N ASP A 4 -37.06 -8.94 -1.81
CA ASP A 4 -35.65 -8.57 -1.75
C ASP A 4 -35.59 -7.04 -1.67
N HIS A 5 -35.24 -6.52 -0.49
CA HIS A 5 -35.04 -5.10 -0.31
C HIS A 5 -33.80 -4.71 -1.12
N PRO A 6 -33.88 -3.75 -2.05
CA PRO A 6 -32.68 -3.25 -2.72
C PRO A 6 -31.73 -2.70 -1.66
N PRO A 7 -30.41 -2.97 -1.77
CA PRO A 7 -29.44 -2.47 -0.80
C PRO A 7 -29.55 -0.94 -0.74
N ALA A 8 -29.61 -0.41 0.49
CA ALA A 8 -29.74 1.02 0.71
C ALA A 8 -28.61 1.78 -0.03
N PRO A 9 -28.90 2.94 -0.66
CA PRO A 9 -27.89 3.77 -1.30
C PRO A 9 -26.77 4.09 -0.32
N ARG A 10 -25.53 3.77 -0.69
CA ARG A 10 -24.37 4.10 0.14
C ARG A 10 -24.17 5.61 0.20
N PRO A 11 -23.82 6.20 1.36
CA PRO A 11 -23.50 7.61 1.43
C PRO A 11 -22.31 7.90 0.51
N ALA A 12 -22.42 8.91 -0.34
CA ALA A 12 -21.38 9.25 -1.34
C ALA A 12 -19.98 9.43 -0.74
N GLY A 13 -19.87 9.86 0.53
CA GLY A 13 -18.58 9.98 1.24
C GLY A 13 -17.87 8.65 1.48
N THR A 14 -18.61 7.54 1.63
CA THR A 14 -18.03 6.20 1.90
C THR A 14 -17.38 5.58 0.67
N ASP A 15 -17.93 5.83 -0.52
CA ASP A 15 -17.37 5.32 -1.77
C ASP A 15 -16.13 6.12 -2.21
N GLN A 16 -16.12 7.42 -1.95
CA GLN A 16 -14.94 8.26 -2.17
C GLN A 16 -13.79 7.88 -1.24
N ASP A 17 -14.05 7.69 0.05
CA ASP A 17 -13.03 7.23 1.01
C ASP A 17 -12.41 5.89 0.62
N ARG A 18 -13.23 4.93 0.16
CA ARG A 18 -12.73 3.65 -0.35
C ARG A 18 -11.86 3.83 -1.58
N THR A 19 -12.22 4.73 -2.49
CA THR A 19 -11.41 5.04 -3.68
C THR A 19 -10.04 5.55 -3.26
N TRP A 20 -9.96 6.54 -2.37
CA TRP A 20 -8.69 7.09 -1.88
C TRP A 20 -7.87 6.05 -1.12
N ALA A 21 -8.51 5.26 -0.26
CA ALA A 21 -7.86 4.20 0.48
C ALA A 21 -7.28 3.12 -0.48
N THR A 22 -8.01 2.75 -1.53
CA THR A 22 -7.54 1.82 -2.58
C THR A 22 -6.33 2.39 -3.31
N LEU A 23 -6.40 3.65 -3.75
CA LEU A 23 -5.32 4.33 -4.46
C LEU A 23 -4.04 4.42 -3.64
N ALA A 24 -4.15 4.59 -2.32
CA ALA A 24 -2.98 4.64 -1.45
C ALA A 24 -2.16 3.33 -1.48
N HIS A 25 -2.83 2.18 -1.57
CA HIS A 25 -2.15 0.88 -1.66
C HIS A 25 -1.54 0.62 -3.04
N LEU A 26 -2.15 1.11 -4.12
CA LEU A 26 -1.68 0.88 -5.49
C LEU A 26 -0.31 1.52 -5.80
N GLY A 27 0.18 2.42 -4.95
CA GLY A 27 1.55 2.95 -5.05
C GLY A 27 2.63 1.86 -5.10
N GLY A 28 2.39 0.69 -4.49
CA GLY A 28 3.35 -0.42 -4.50
C GLY A 28 3.70 -1.00 -5.87
N ILE A 29 2.89 -0.73 -6.90
CA ILE A 29 3.22 -1.07 -8.30
C ILE A 29 4.49 -0.33 -8.76
N LEU A 30 4.72 0.87 -8.22
CA LEU A 30 5.87 1.72 -8.54
C LEU A 30 7.08 1.46 -7.62
N ALA A 31 7.08 0.37 -6.85
CA ALA A 31 8.16 0.05 -5.92
C ALA A 31 9.53 -0.11 -6.62
N TYR A 32 9.57 -0.73 -7.81
CA TYR A 32 10.81 -0.87 -8.59
C TYR A 32 11.43 0.46 -9.04
N ALA A 33 10.60 1.51 -9.13
CA ALA A 33 11.05 2.87 -9.44
C ALA A 33 11.43 3.66 -8.17
N PHE A 34 11.47 3.04 -6.99
CA PHE A 34 11.78 3.66 -5.69
C PHE A 34 10.82 4.79 -5.26
N ILE A 35 9.69 4.93 -5.95
CA ILE A 35 8.68 5.98 -5.71
C ILE A 35 7.32 5.44 -5.26
N GLY A 36 7.22 4.15 -4.94
CA GLY A 36 5.95 3.52 -4.55
C GLY A 36 5.29 4.08 -3.29
N TRP A 37 6.04 4.78 -2.45
CA TRP A 37 5.56 5.47 -1.25
C TRP A 37 4.86 6.80 -1.54
N VAL A 38 5.11 7.43 -2.70
CA VAL A 38 4.63 8.79 -3.01
C VAL A 38 3.10 8.86 -3.02
N PRO A 39 2.35 7.96 -3.70
CA PRO A 39 0.89 8.02 -3.67
C PRO A 39 0.31 7.90 -2.25
N ALA A 40 0.83 6.97 -1.46
CA ALA A 40 0.41 6.79 -0.07
C ALA A 40 0.70 8.03 0.79
N LEU A 41 1.86 8.66 0.61
CA LEU A 41 2.20 9.90 1.34
C LEU A 41 1.26 11.04 0.98
N VAL A 42 1.07 11.30 -0.31
CA VAL A 42 0.21 12.39 -0.78
C VAL A 42 -1.21 12.20 -0.26
N ILE A 43 -1.76 10.99 -0.38
CA ILE A 43 -3.13 10.70 0.08
C ILE A 43 -3.22 10.83 1.60
N TRP A 44 -2.23 10.34 2.36
CA TRP A 44 -2.18 10.50 3.81
C TRP A 44 -2.16 11.98 4.20
N LEU A 45 -1.31 12.80 3.57
CA LEU A 45 -1.25 14.24 3.85
C LEU A 45 -2.57 14.96 3.55
N VAL A 46 -3.28 14.58 2.47
CA VAL A 46 -4.56 15.19 2.11
C VAL A 46 -5.70 14.80 3.06
N HIS A 47 -5.68 13.57 3.58
CA HIS A 47 -6.80 13.03 4.37
C HIS A 47 -6.54 13.01 5.88
N ARG A 48 -5.29 13.17 6.35
CA ARG A 48 -4.92 13.03 7.77
C ARG A 48 -5.71 13.91 8.74
N GLU A 49 -6.10 15.11 8.32
CA GLU A 49 -6.87 16.03 9.18
C GLU A 49 -8.37 15.69 9.21
N ARG A 50 -8.87 15.06 8.15
CA ARG A 50 -10.28 14.64 8.04
C ARG A 50 -10.54 13.32 8.76
N GLY A 51 -9.50 12.50 8.92
CA GLY A 51 -9.60 11.15 9.47
C GLY A 51 -10.28 10.19 8.51
N GLY A 52 -10.93 9.16 9.07
CA GLY A 52 -11.66 8.16 8.29
C GLY A 52 -10.77 7.09 7.65
N GLN A 53 -11.39 6.27 6.81
CA GLN A 53 -10.76 5.07 6.24
C GLN A 53 -9.62 5.42 5.28
N ALA A 54 -9.77 6.50 4.50
CA ALA A 54 -8.73 6.98 3.58
C ALA A 54 -7.44 7.36 4.33
N ALA A 55 -7.55 8.11 5.42
CA ALA A 55 -6.40 8.50 6.24
C ALA A 55 -5.71 7.29 6.88
N GLU A 56 -6.48 6.39 7.49
CA GLU A 56 -5.94 5.21 8.18
C GLU A 56 -5.26 4.25 7.21
N GLN A 57 -5.90 3.91 6.10
CA GLN A 57 -5.33 2.99 5.11
C GLN A 57 -4.15 3.62 4.35
N ALA A 58 -4.18 4.94 4.12
CA ALA A 58 -3.01 5.63 3.56
C ALA A 58 -1.81 5.62 4.51
N ARG A 59 -2.02 5.74 5.83
CA ARG A 59 -0.95 5.56 6.83
C ARG A 59 -0.37 4.15 6.77
N VAL A 60 -1.23 3.14 6.75
CA VAL A 60 -0.82 1.72 6.67
C VAL A 60 -0.05 1.44 5.38
N ALA A 61 -0.54 1.92 4.24
CA ALA A 61 0.14 1.83 2.95
C ALA A 61 1.51 2.51 2.99
N LEU A 62 1.59 3.73 3.53
CA LEU A 62 2.82 4.51 3.60
C LEU A 62 3.89 3.80 4.43
N ASN A 63 3.54 3.30 5.61
CA ASN A 63 4.45 2.54 6.48
C ASN A 63 5.00 1.28 5.77
N PHE A 64 4.15 0.56 5.05
CA PHE A 64 4.58 -0.59 4.25
C PHE A 64 5.51 -0.20 3.09
N GLN A 65 5.15 0.83 2.32
CA GLN A 65 5.96 1.28 1.19
C GLN A 65 7.34 1.80 1.62
N LEU A 66 7.41 2.49 2.76
CA LEU A 66 8.70 2.91 3.34
C LEU A 66 9.53 1.71 3.83
N THR A 67 8.87 0.70 4.40
CA THR A 67 9.55 -0.55 4.80
C THR A 67 10.18 -1.25 3.59
N LEU A 68 9.42 -1.36 2.50
CA LEU A 68 9.90 -1.91 1.25
C LEU A 68 11.02 -1.07 0.63
N LEU A 69 10.91 0.26 0.68
CA LEU A 69 11.95 1.16 0.19
C LEU A 69 13.28 0.89 0.88
N VAL A 70 13.28 0.74 2.20
CA VAL A 70 14.48 0.38 2.96
C VAL A 70 15.05 -0.96 2.49
N GLY A 71 14.19 -1.99 2.33
CA GLY A 71 14.60 -3.30 1.83
C GLY A 71 15.18 -3.25 0.41
N LEU A 72 14.56 -2.50 -0.49
CA LEU A 72 15.01 -2.34 -1.88
C LEU A 72 16.35 -1.58 -1.96
N VAL A 73 16.54 -0.55 -1.14
CA VAL A 73 17.83 0.16 -1.05
C VAL A 73 18.91 -0.78 -0.52
N ALA A 74 18.64 -1.55 0.53
CA ALA A 74 19.57 -2.56 1.04
C ALA A 74 19.92 -3.62 -0.03
N ALA A 75 18.91 -4.11 -0.76
CA ALA A 75 19.12 -5.04 -1.86
C ALA A 75 20.02 -4.45 -2.97
N ARG A 76 19.85 -3.16 -3.31
CA ARG A 76 20.72 -2.48 -4.28
C ARG A 76 22.15 -2.26 -3.80
N ILE A 77 22.34 -2.01 -2.51
CA ILE A 77 23.69 -1.93 -1.93
C ILE A 77 24.38 -3.28 -2.06
N VAL A 78 23.69 -4.38 -1.75
CA VAL A 78 24.25 -5.74 -1.89
C VAL A 78 24.52 -6.08 -3.36
N ASP A 79 23.62 -5.71 -4.27
CA ASP A 79 23.75 -5.92 -5.72
C ASP A 79 25.04 -5.28 -6.29
N ALA A 80 25.46 -4.14 -5.74
CA ALA A 80 26.68 -3.46 -6.13
C ALA A 80 27.98 -4.14 -5.65
N LEU A 81 27.91 -5.16 -4.78
CA LEU A 81 29.09 -5.84 -4.24
C LEU A 81 29.63 -6.92 -5.21
N PRO A 82 30.96 -7.01 -5.39
CA PRO A 82 31.55 -8.08 -6.20
C PRO A 82 31.31 -9.45 -5.55
N TYR A 83 31.19 -10.49 -6.39
CA TYR A 83 30.97 -11.90 -6.04
C TYR A 83 29.61 -12.26 -5.41
N ILE A 84 28.98 -11.37 -4.65
CA ILE A 84 27.69 -11.62 -3.97
C ILE A 84 26.52 -10.79 -4.52
N GLY A 85 26.77 -9.89 -5.48
CA GLY A 85 25.74 -9.00 -6.05
C GLY A 85 24.48 -9.72 -6.55
N PHE A 86 24.63 -10.94 -7.10
CA PHE A 86 23.47 -11.72 -7.55
C PHE A 86 22.42 -11.97 -6.45
N VAL A 87 22.83 -12.02 -5.18
CA VAL A 87 21.91 -12.16 -4.04
C VAL A 87 21.06 -10.90 -3.88
N GLY A 88 21.67 -9.72 -4.01
CA GLY A 88 20.98 -8.44 -3.98
C GLY A 88 19.98 -8.30 -5.12
N TRP A 89 20.36 -8.73 -6.33
CA TRP A 89 19.47 -8.76 -7.49
C TRP A 89 18.22 -9.66 -7.26
N ILE A 90 18.43 -10.90 -6.80
CA ILE A 90 17.32 -11.83 -6.48
C ILE A 90 16.43 -11.25 -5.38
N ALA A 91 17.02 -10.70 -4.32
CA ALA A 91 16.28 -10.08 -3.22
C ALA A 91 15.45 -8.88 -3.70
N GLY A 92 15.99 -8.04 -4.59
CA GLY A 92 15.28 -6.91 -5.18
C GLY A 92 14.04 -7.34 -5.98
N ILE A 93 14.16 -8.40 -6.78
CA ILE A 93 13.03 -8.99 -7.52
C ILE A 93 11.99 -9.56 -6.55
N ALA A 94 12.42 -10.34 -5.55
CA ALA A 94 11.52 -10.93 -4.56
C ALA A 94 10.73 -9.85 -3.79
N LEU A 95 11.40 -8.79 -3.33
CA LEU A 95 10.77 -7.66 -2.65
C LEU A 95 9.77 -6.92 -3.55
N GLY A 96 10.09 -6.73 -4.82
CA GLY A 96 9.17 -6.11 -5.77
C GLY A 96 7.91 -6.94 -6.04
N ILE A 97 8.05 -8.27 -6.14
CA ILE A 97 6.91 -9.20 -6.26
C ILE A 97 6.05 -9.16 -4.98
N ILE A 98 6.69 -9.22 -3.80
CA ILE A 98 6.02 -9.10 -2.50
C ILE A 98 5.23 -7.79 -2.43
N SER A 99 5.85 -6.68 -2.81
CA SER A 99 5.20 -5.36 -2.87
C SER A 99 3.96 -5.39 -3.73
N LEU A 100 4.07 -5.91 -4.96
CA LEU A 100 2.98 -5.96 -5.91
C LEU A 100 1.80 -6.78 -5.37
N VAL A 101 2.07 -8.01 -4.91
CA VAL A 101 1.04 -8.93 -4.42
C VAL A 101 0.33 -8.34 -3.20
N LEU A 102 1.07 -7.92 -2.18
CA LEU A 102 0.45 -7.39 -0.95
C LEU A 102 -0.29 -6.08 -1.21
N SER A 103 0.20 -5.23 -2.12
CA SER A 103 -0.48 -3.99 -2.50
C SER A 103 -1.81 -4.24 -3.21
N ILE A 104 -1.87 -5.23 -4.11
CA ILE A 104 -3.11 -5.64 -4.77
C ILE A 104 -4.09 -6.23 -3.75
N LEU A 105 -3.63 -7.12 -2.86
CA LEU A 105 -4.48 -7.70 -1.81
C LEU A 105 -5.06 -6.63 -0.90
N ALA A 106 -4.24 -5.65 -0.49
CA ALA A 106 -4.68 -4.52 0.31
C ALA A 106 -5.70 -3.65 -0.43
N ALA A 107 -5.40 -3.29 -1.69
CA ALA A 107 -6.31 -2.52 -2.53
C ALA A 107 -7.67 -3.21 -2.68
N VAL A 108 -7.69 -4.52 -2.96
CA VAL A 108 -8.94 -5.29 -3.10
C VAL A 108 -9.70 -5.38 -1.77
N ALA A 109 -9.02 -5.62 -0.65
CA ALA A 109 -9.64 -5.72 0.67
C ALA A 109 -10.33 -4.40 1.06
N VAL A 110 -9.64 -3.29 0.83
CA VAL A 110 -10.13 -1.95 1.16
C VAL A 110 -11.22 -1.47 0.21
N ASN A 111 -11.13 -1.82 -1.07
CA ASN A 111 -12.16 -1.52 -2.06
C ASN A 111 -13.51 -2.20 -1.72
N LYS A 112 -13.47 -3.42 -1.15
CA LYS A 112 -14.66 -4.13 -0.63
C LYS A 112 -15.23 -3.52 0.66
N GLY A 113 -14.65 -2.45 1.17
CA GLY A 113 -15.05 -1.78 2.42
C GLY A 113 -14.40 -2.34 3.67
N GLY A 114 -13.42 -3.24 3.55
CA GLY A 114 -12.63 -3.75 4.66
C GLY A 114 -11.45 -2.86 5.01
N THR A 115 -10.62 -3.31 5.94
CA THR A 115 -9.31 -2.72 6.23
C THR A 115 -8.24 -3.78 5.96
N TYR A 116 -7.03 -3.32 5.63
CA TYR A 116 -5.89 -4.22 5.46
C TYR A 116 -4.79 -3.85 6.44
N ARG A 117 -4.10 -4.86 6.98
CA ARG A 117 -2.87 -4.70 7.74
C ARG A 117 -1.80 -5.55 7.06
N TYR A 118 -0.70 -4.91 6.69
CA TYR A 118 0.42 -5.63 6.12
C TYR A 118 1.05 -6.55 7.18
N PRO A 119 1.47 -7.77 6.79
CA PRO A 119 2.09 -8.72 7.71
C PRO A 119 3.42 -8.20 8.28
N PHE A 120 4.10 -7.31 7.55
CA PHE A 120 5.32 -6.65 7.97
C PHE A 120 5.28 -5.19 7.51
N ALA A 121 5.36 -4.26 8.46
CA ALA A 121 5.52 -2.84 8.20
C ALA A 121 6.14 -2.17 9.43
N LEU A 122 7.13 -1.31 9.21
CA LEU A 122 7.67 -0.41 10.23
C LEU A 122 6.66 0.72 10.46
N GLU A 123 6.29 0.94 11.72
CA GLU A 123 5.37 2.01 12.11
C GLU A 123 6.11 3.34 12.25
N LEU A 124 6.41 3.96 11.10
CA LEU A 124 7.16 5.22 11.01
C LEU A 124 6.24 6.43 11.17
N VAL A 125 5.02 6.33 10.64
CA VAL A 125 3.99 7.37 10.70
C VAL A 125 2.85 6.89 11.61
N ARG A 126 2.40 7.78 12.51
CA ARG A 126 1.29 7.57 13.46
C ARG A 126 0.10 8.48 13.16
#